data_AF-A0A3A6R4F6-F1
#
_entry.id   AF-A0A3A6R4F6-F1
#
_cell.length_a   1.000
_cell.length_b   1.000
_cell.length_c   1.000
_cell.angle_alpha   90.00
_cell.angle_beta   90.00
_cell.angle_gamma   90.00
#
_symmetry.space_group_name_H-M   'P 1'
#
loop_
_entity.id
_entity.type
_entity.pdbx_description
1 polymer ?
#
loop_
_entity_poly.entity_id
_entity_poly.type
_entity_poly.pdbx_seq_one_letter_code
_entity_poly.pdbx_strand_id
1 'polypeptide(L)'
;MDRLVQLCEVDLSERQFDSNANSIINPKHIRVKPNTTSANENERIGRGLIEKLQSIPLGRDGCYEFEDIASEIVKYLFDENLTGWHQQKRTTDDLHRYDLICRVIDNSTIWKFISQNLDSRYVLFEFKNYKEQIGQSQIYSTEKYLYEKAKRKVCFLISRTGASDNALAACQGAMREHGKLILCLDDKGLTEMISCKVSGDDPNELLFEKVDKFLMELPR
;
A
#
# COMPACT_ATOMS: atom_id res chain seq x y z
N MET A 1 -14.19 54.71 7.52
CA MET A 1 -14.05 53.45 6.77
C MET A 1 -12.66 53.49 6.16
N ASP A 2 -11.65 53.16 6.96
CA ASP A 2 -10.96 51.84 7.07
C ASP A 2 -9.66 51.90 6.27
N ARG A 3 -8.55 52.25 6.94
CA ARG A 3 -7.62 51.38 7.70
C ARG A 3 -6.61 50.68 6.77
N LEU A 4 -5.53 51.42 6.48
CA LEU A 4 -4.22 50.86 6.13
C LEU A 4 -3.56 50.34 7.43
N VAL A 5 -3.11 49.09 7.38
CA VAL A 5 -2.43 48.38 8.47
C VAL A 5 -0.99 48.89 8.57
N GLN A 6 -0.60 49.41 9.73
CA GLN A 6 0.78 49.75 10.06
C GLN A 6 1.36 48.63 10.92
N LEU A 7 2.44 48.01 10.44
CA LEU A 7 3.22 46.99 11.15
C LEU A 7 3.92 47.64 12.35
N CYS A 8 3.68 47.14 13.55
CA CYS A 8 4.48 47.48 14.73
C CYS A 8 5.73 46.62 14.77
N GLU A 9 6.90 47.26 14.63
CA GLU A 9 8.18 46.72 15.07
C GLU A 9 8.17 46.63 16.59
N VAL A 10 8.58 45.48 17.14
CA VAL A 10 8.74 45.29 18.58
C VAL A 10 10.22 45.39 18.90
N ASP A 11 10.57 46.48 19.60
CA ASP A 11 11.87 46.75 20.17
C ASP A 11 12.22 45.69 21.23
N LEU A 12 13.36 45.01 21.06
CA LEU A 12 13.81 43.90 21.90
C LEU A 12 14.73 44.34 23.04
N SER A 13 14.79 45.63 23.34
CA SER A 13 15.73 46.19 24.32
C SER A 13 15.23 46.18 25.77
N GLU A 14 14.53 45.14 26.23
CA GLU A 14 14.28 44.96 27.67
C GLU A 14 13.81 43.54 28.01
N ARG A 15 14.75 42.60 28.14
CA ARG A 15 14.54 41.41 28.98
C ARG A 15 15.76 41.17 29.85
N GLN A 16 15.55 41.38 31.15
CA GLN A 16 16.49 41.04 32.22
C GLN A 16 16.80 39.53 32.18
N PHE A 17 18.09 39.19 32.22
CA PHE A 17 18.56 37.83 32.38
C PHE A 17 18.39 37.40 33.84
N ASP A 18 17.44 36.50 34.11
CA ASP A 18 17.41 35.75 35.37
C ASP A 18 18.60 34.78 35.43
N SER A 19 19.46 34.98 36.41
CA SER A 19 20.67 34.18 36.67
C SER A 19 20.35 32.83 37.33
N ASN A 20 19.54 32.00 36.68
CA ASN A 20 19.25 30.62 37.11
C ASN A 20 19.31 29.61 35.95
N ALA A 21 20.19 29.86 34.97
CA ALA A 21 20.41 29.01 33.81
C ALA A 21 21.38 27.85 34.05
N ASN A 22 21.22 27.08 35.14
CA ASN A 22 22.05 25.87 35.38
C ASN A 22 21.29 24.72 36.06
N SER A 23 20.12 24.33 35.53
CA SER A 23 19.56 22.99 35.82
C SER A 23 18.57 22.41 34.78
N ILE A 24 18.35 23.05 33.62
CA ILE A 24 17.38 22.57 32.62
C ILE A 24 18.08 22.14 31.33
N ILE A 25 19.02 21.18 31.42
CA ILE A 25 19.37 20.33 30.28
C ILE A 25 19.57 18.92 30.82
N ASN A 26 18.46 18.21 31.00
CA ASN A 26 18.47 16.78 30.79
C ASN A 26 17.07 16.41 30.27
N PRO A 27 16.85 16.31 28.95
CA PRO A 27 15.65 15.65 28.47
C PRO A 27 15.74 14.22 29.00
N LYS A 28 14.95 13.91 30.04
CA LYS A 28 14.74 12.53 30.45
C LYS A 28 14.29 11.82 29.18
N HIS A 29 15.14 10.98 28.62
CA HIS A 29 14.73 9.99 27.65
C HIS A 29 13.61 9.19 28.31
N ILE A 30 12.37 9.55 27.98
CA ILE A 30 11.23 8.68 28.20
C ILE A 30 11.47 7.54 27.22
N ARG A 31 12.15 6.51 27.72
CA ARG A 31 12.23 5.23 27.05
C ARG A 31 10.80 4.69 27.08
N VAL A 32 10.01 5.03 26.08
CA VAL A 32 8.76 4.33 25.79
C VAL A 32 9.20 2.90 25.56
N LYS A 33 9.03 2.05 26.58
CA LYS A 33 9.21 0.62 26.41
C LYS A 33 8.20 0.20 25.33
N PRO A 34 8.61 -0.51 24.27
CA PRO A 34 7.65 -1.03 23.31
C PRO A 34 6.59 -1.81 24.10
N ASN A 35 5.32 -1.48 23.86
CA ASN A 35 4.19 -2.17 24.48
C ASN A 35 4.30 -3.66 24.11
N THR A 36 4.83 -4.47 25.01
CA THR A 36 5.12 -5.89 24.76
C THR A 36 3.86 -6.65 24.35
N THR A 37 2.69 -6.20 24.82
CA THR A 37 1.38 -6.74 24.46
C THR A 37 1.02 -6.54 22.99
N SER A 38 1.26 -5.37 22.41
CA SER A 38 0.92 -5.10 21.00
C SER A 38 1.89 -5.77 20.03
N ALA A 39 3.17 -5.88 20.42
CA ALA A 39 4.17 -6.62 19.64
C ALA A 39 3.83 -8.12 19.57
N ASN A 40 3.48 -8.72 20.72
CA ASN A 40 3.07 -10.13 20.78
C ASN A 40 1.76 -10.39 20.01
N GLU A 41 0.83 -9.44 20.01
CA GLU A 41 -0.41 -9.55 19.24
C GLU A 41 -0.16 -9.48 17.73
N ASN A 42 0.67 -8.53 17.28
CA ASN A 42 1.05 -8.42 15.88
C ASN A 42 1.76 -9.67 15.38
N GLU A 43 2.68 -10.23 16.16
CA GLU A 43 3.36 -11.49 15.83
C GLU A 43 2.35 -12.63 15.67
N ARG A 44 1.41 -12.77 16.61
CA ARG A 44 0.36 -13.80 16.54
C ARG A 44 -0.51 -13.65 15.29
N ILE A 45 -0.96 -12.43 14.99
CA ILE A 45 -1.81 -12.17 13.81
C ILE A 45 -1.04 -12.46 12.53
N GLY A 46 0.15 -11.87 12.37
CA GLY A 46 0.95 -12.01 11.16
C GLY A 46 1.33 -13.47 10.88
N ARG A 47 1.77 -14.20 11.91
CA ARG A 47 2.05 -15.64 11.77
C ARG A 47 0.80 -16.44 11.39
N GLY A 48 -0.34 -16.15 12.01
CA GLY A 48 -1.61 -16.80 11.67
C GLY A 48 -2.02 -16.55 10.22
N LEU A 49 -1.80 -15.35 9.69
CA LEU A 49 -2.08 -15.03 8.28
C LEU A 49 -1.17 -15.79 7.31
N ILE A 50 0.13 -15.94 7.63
CA ILE A 50 1.07 -16.72 6.83
C ILE A 50 0.67 -18.20 6.83
N GLU A 51 0.35 -18.77 7.99
CA GLU A 51 -0.08 -20.17 8.12
C GLU A 51 -1.37 -20.43 7.33
N LYS A 52 -2.37 -19.54 7.44
CA LYS A 52 -3.59 -19.61 6.62
C LYS A 52 -3.26 -19.58 5.13
N LEU A 53 -2.51 -18.57 4.67
CA LEU A 53 -2.12 -18.41 3.26
C LEU A 53 -1.48 -19.68 2.68
N GLN A 54 -0.56 -20.30 3.42
CA GLN A 54 0.15 -21.51 3.01
C GLN A 54 -0.74 -22.75 2.99
N SER A 55 -1.76 -22.82 3.84
CA SER A 55 -2.69 -23.95 3.93
C SER A 55 -3.71 -24.02 2.79
N ILE A 56 -3.94 -22.89 2.08
CA ILE A 56 -4.97 -22.80 1.04
C ILE A 56 -4.60 -23.66 -0.17
N PRO A 57 -5.47 -24.60 -0.60
CA PRO A 57 -5.24 -25.40 -1.79
C PRO A 57 -5.07 -24.55 -3.06
N LEU A 58 -4.04 -24.83 -3.85
CA LEU A 58 -3.84 -24.16 -5.13
C LEU A 58 -4.92 -24.53 -6.14
N GLY A 59 -5.36 -23.55 -6.93
CA GLY A 59 -6.34 -23.75 -8.00
C GLY A 59 -7.76 -23.40 -7.57
N ARG A 60 -8.73 -24.04 -8.23
CA ARG A 60 -10.15 -23.68 -8.07
C ARG A 60 -10.67 -23.98 -6.66
N ASP A 61 -10.19 -25.05 -6.04
CA ASP A 61 -10.71 -25.53 -4.77
C ASP A 61 -10.49 -24.53 -3.62
N GLY A 62 -9.41 -23.75 -3.66
CA GLY A 62 -9.09 -22.71 -2.67
C GLY A 62 -9.31 -21.28 -3.17
N CYS A 63 -9.96 -21.05 -4.32
CA CYS A 63 -9.96 -19.71 -4.92
C CYS A 63 -10.66 -18.65 -4.07
N TYR A 64 -11.82 -18.97 -3.48
CA TYR A 64 -12.56 -18.03 -2.64
C TYR A 64 -11.86 -17.80 -1.30
N GLU A 65 -11.32 -18.86 -0.71
CA GLU A 65 -10.53 -18.75 0.52
C GLU A 65 -9.28 -17.89 0.30
N PHE A 66 -8.63 -18.02 -0.87
CA PHE A 66 -7.53 -17.16 -1.26
C PHE A 66 -7.93 -15.70 -1.40
N GLU A 67 -9.05 -15.40 -2.05
CA GLU A 67 -9.59 -14.03 -2.15
C GLU A 67 -9.82 -13.40 -0.77
N ASP A 68 -10.43 -14.16 0.15
CA ASP A 68 -10.74 -13.71 1.50
C ASP A 68 -9.47 -13.48 2.33
N ILE A 69 -8.55 -14.45 2.34
CA ILE A 69 -7.31 -14.36 3.12
C ILE A 69 -6.37 -13.30 2.54
N ALA A 70 -6.25 -13.19 1.22
CA ALA A 70 -5.44 -12.13 0.62
C ALA A 70 -6.02 -10.74 0.91
N SER A 71 -7.36 -10.60 0.93
CA SER A 71 -8.01 -9.36 1.38
C SER A 71 -7.73 -9.05 2.86
N GLU A 72 -7.78 -10.06 3.74
CA GLU A 72 -7.44 -9.93 5.16
C GLU A 72 -5.98 -9.48 5.33
N ILE A 73 -5.06 -10.05 4.56
CA ILE A 73 -3.63 -9.68 4.55
C ILE A 73 -3.43 -8.24 4.11
N VAL A 74 -4.01 -7.82 2.98
CA VAL A 74 -3.87 -6.44 2.47
C VAL A 74 -4.41 -5.44 3.50
N LYS A 75 -5.53 -5.77 4.15
CA LYS A 75 -6.08 -4.96 5.22
C LYS A 75 -5.16 -4.92 6.43
N TYR A 76 -4.66 -6.08 6.88
CA TYR A 76 -3.69 -6.14 7.97
C TYR A 76 -2.44 -5.31 7.68
N LEU A 77 -1.95 -5.28 6.45
CA LEU A 77 -0.77 -4.52 6.08
C LEU A 77 -1.03 -3.00 6.02
N PHE A 78 -2.16 -2.59 5.44
CA PHE A 78 -2.37 -1.20 4.97
C PHE A 78 -3.69 -0.56 5.44
N ASP A 79 -4.29 -1.02 6.54
CA ASP A 79 -5.52 -0.46 7.12
C ASP A 79 -5.46 1.03 7.45
N GLU A 80 -4.28 1.51 7.86
CA GLU A 80 -4.08 2.94 8.09
C GLU A 80 -4.06 3.72 6.78
N ASN A 81 -3.61 3.12 5.68
CA ASN A 81 -3.36 3.79 4.40
C ASN A 81 -4.51 3.70 3.40
N LEU A 82 -5.43 2.76 3.60
CA LEU A 82 -6.51 2.43 2.69
C LEU A 82 -7.85 2.40 3.43
N THR A 83 -8.91 2.81 2.74
CA THR A 83 -10.27 2.80 3.30
C THR A 83 -11.31 2.48 2.24
N GLY A 84 -12.57 2.32 2.65
CA GLY A 84 -13.63 1.89 1.75
C GLY A 84 -13.34 0.52 1.15
N TRP A 85 -13.05 -0.45 2.02
CA TRP A 85 -12.74 -1.85 1.70
C TRP A 85 -13.96 -2.55 1.06
N HIS A 86 -14.11 -2.40 -0.25
CA HIS A 86 -15.25 -2.97 -0.97
C HIS A 86 -14.83 -4.25 -1.70
N GLN A 87 -15.16 -5.40 -1.13
CA GLN A 87 -14.99 -6.69 -1.78
C GLN A 87 -16.09 -6.96 -2.81
N GLN A 88 -15.73 -7.69 -3.87
CA GLN A 88 -16.69 -8.24 -4.84
C GLN A 88 -17.62 -7.19 -5.48
N LYS A 89 -17.15 -5.94 -5.56
CA LYS A 89 -17.94 -4.80 -6.04
C LYS A 89 -18.09 -4.86 -7.55
N ARG A 90 -19.33 -4.79 -8.02
CA ARG A 90 -19.62 -4.71 -9.47
C ARG A 90 -19.65 -3.27 -9.96
N THR A 91 -19.24 -3.07 -11.20
CA THR A 91 -19.47 -1.81 -11.93
C THR A 91 -20.96 -1.64 -12.23
N THR A 92 -21.39 -0.40 -12.47
CA THR A 92 -22.81 -0.06 -12.70
C THR A 92 -23.41 -0.75 -13.92
N ASP A 93 -22.56 -1.17 -14.87
CA ASP A 93 -22.93 -1.91 -16.08
C ASP A 93 -22.95 -3.44 -15.89
N ASP A 94 -22.68 -3.93 -14.66
CA ASP A 94 -22.58 -5.35 -14.29
C ASP A 94 -21.52 -6.17 -15.06
N LEU A 95 -20.71 -5.51 -15.90
CA LEU A 95 -19.73 -6.16 -16.77
C LEU A 95 -18.48 -6.62 -16.01
N HIS A 96 -18.16 -5.97 -14.89
CA HIS A 96 -16.89 -6.17 -14.18
C HIS A 96 -17.13 -6.30 -12.67
N ARG A 97 -16.46 -7.27 -12.06
CA ARG A 97 -16.46 -7.50 -10.61
C ARG A 97 -15.03 -7.36 -10.11
N TYR A 98 -14.80 -6.41 -9.21
CA TYR A 98 -13.52 -6.24 -8.54
C TYR A 98 -13.46 -7.19 -7.36
N ASP A 99 -12.35 -7.91 -7.21
CA ASP A 99 -12.14 -8.72 -6.02
C ASP A 99 -12.07 -7.82 -4.79
N LEU A 100 -11.27 -6.75 -4.85
CA LEU A 100 -11.22 -5.70 -3.84
C LEU A 100 -10.86 -4.33 -4.46
N ILE A 101 -11.58 -3.28 -4.05
CA ILE A 101 -11.24 -1.90 -4.37
C ILE A 101 -11.19 -1.07 -3.08
N CYS A 102 -10.15 -0.24 -2.97
CA CYS A 102 -9.93 0.64 -1.83
C CYS A 102 -9.68 2.07 -2.30
N ARG A 103 -10.05 3.04 -1.45
CA ARG A 103 -9.67 4.44 -1.60
C ARG A 103 -8.34 4.68 -0.90
N VAL A 104 -7.46 5.40 -1.56
CA VAL A 104 -6.14 5.78 -1.05
C VAL A 104 -6.24 6.90 -0.02
N ILE A 105 -5.43 6.81 1.03
CA ILE A 105 -5.18 7.89 1.98
C ILE A 105 -3.67 8.22 1.95
N ASP A 106 -3.36 9.51 1.81
CA ASP A 106 -2.03 10.06 1.54
C ASP A 106 -1.10 10.08 2.77
N ASN A 107 -0.88 8.92 3.40
CA ASN A 107 -0.25 8.85 4.73
C ASN A 107 1.22 8.45 4.68
N SER A 108 1.57 7.57 3.74
CA SER A 108 2.95 7.10 3.53
C SER A 108 3.44 7.48 2.13
N THR A 109 4.74 7.31 1.89
CA THR A 109 5.43 7.69 0.65
C THR A 109 4.78 7.06 -0.58
N ILE A 110 4.57 5.75 -0.57
CA ILE A 110 3.96 5.04 -1.71
C ILE A 110 2.52 5.51 -2.00
N TRP A 111 1.69 5.72 -0.98
CA TRP A 111 0.30 6.09 -1.21
C TRP A 111 0.16 7.53 -1.69
N LYS A 112 1.01 8.44 -1.20
CA LYS A 112 1.17 9.79 -1.77
C LYS A 112 1.63 9.73 -3.22
N PHE A 113 2.61 8.88 -3.52
CA PHE A 113 3.06 8.69 -4.89
C PHE A 113 1.92 8.19 -5.80
N ILE A 114 1.15 7.19 -5.35
CA ILE A 114 0.00 6.66 -6.08
C ILE A 114 -1.06 7.75 -6.32
N SER A 115 -1.39 8.56 -5.32
CA SER A 115 -2.45 9.54 -5.43
C SER A 115 -2.04 10.82 -6.15
N GLN A 116 -0.79 11.26 -6.00
CA GLN A 116 -0.31 12.55 -6.49
C GLN A 116 0.50 12.43 -7.79
N ASN A 117 1.29 11.37 -7.95
CA ASN A 117 2.14 11.19 -9.13
C ASN A 117 1.50 10.26 -10.17
N LEU A 118 0.85 9.18 -9.74
CA LEU A 118 0.09 8.30 -10.65
C LEU A 118 -1.36 8.77 -10.85
N ASP A 119 -1.80 9.80 -10.12
CA ASP A 119 -3.14 10.38 -10.23
C ASP A 119 -4.26 9.35 -10.02
N SER A 120 -4.06 8.43 -9.07
CA SER A 120 -5.02 7.38 -8.73
C SER A 120 -5.62 7.60 -7.34
N ARG A 121 -6.94 7.80 -7.27
CA ARG A 121 -7.68 7.94 -6.00
C ARG A 121 -8.10 6.60 -5.41
N TYR A 122 -8.15 5.58 -6.25
CA TYR A 122 -8.49 4.23 -5.89
C TYR A 122 -7.42 3.26 -6.37
N VAL A 123 -7.24 2.17 -5.63
CA VAL A 123 -6.42 1.04 -6.02
C VAL A 123 -7.29 -0.21 -6.06
N LEU A 124 -7.02 -1.07 -7.04
CA LEU A 124 -7.64 -2.39 -7.11
C LEU A 124 -6.66 -3.45 -6.63
N PHE A 125 -7.20 -4.49 -6.02
CA PHE A 125 -6.51 -5.73 -5.76
C PHE A 125 -7.26 -6.82 -6.50
N GLU A 126 -6.51 -7.61 -7.26
CA GLU A 126 -7.01 -8.74 -8.05
C GLU A 126 -6.29 -9.99 -7.54
N PHE A 127 -7.04 -11.06 -7.25
CA PHE A 127 -6.49 -12.28 -6.68
C PHE A 127 -6.56 -13.44 -7.69
N LYS A 128 -5.47 -14.20 -7.79
CA LYS A 128 -5.36 -15.36 -8.69
C LYS A 128 -4.75 -16.56 -7.98
N ASN A 129 -5.60 -17.50 -7.54
CA ASN A 129 -5.18 -18.74 -6.91
C ASN A 129 -4.78 -19.82 -7.94
N TYR A 130 -3.76 -19.57 -8.76
CA TYR A 130 -3.31 -20.52 -9.77
C TYR A 130 -2.12 -21.35 -9.29
N LYS A 131 -2.00 -22.57 -9.81
CA LYS A 131 -0.80 -23.40 -9.63
C LYS A 131 0.38 -22.84 -10.42
N GLU A 132 0.11 -22.47 -11.67
CA GLU A 132 1.09 -21.88 -12.58
C GLU A 132 1.11 -20.36 -12.48
N GLN A 133 2.19 -19.78 -12.98
CA GLN A 133 2.32 -18.33 -13.09
C GLN A 133 1.20 -17.71 -13.91
N ILE A 134 0.82 -16.49 -13.58
CA ILE A 134 -0.12 -15.73 -14.42
C ILE A 134 0.54 -15.33 -15.76
N GLY A 135 -0.26 -15.34 -16.81
CA GLY A 135 0.13 -14.96 -18.16
C GLY A 135 -0.32 -13.56 -18.55
N GLN A 136 0.11 -13.12 -19.74
CA GLN A 136 -0.25 -11.80 -20.30
C GLN A 136 -1.77 -11.58 -20.40
N SER A 137 -2.56 -12.65 -20.63
CA SER A 137 -4.01 -12.53 -20.80
C SER A 137 -4.72 -12.08 -19.52
N GLN A 138 -4.20 -12.47 -18.34
CA GLN A 138 -4.69 -11.99 -17.06
C GLN A 138 -4.38 -10.50 -16.87
N ILE A 139 -3.20 -10.05 -17.32
CA ILE A 139 -2.82 -8.63 -17.27
C ILE A 139 -3.74 -7.79 -18.15
N TYR A 140 -3.94 -8.17 -19.41
CA TYR A 140 -4.83 -7.43 -20.31
C TYR A 140 -6.28 -7.41 -19.85
N SER A 141 -6.75 -8.48 -19.20
CA SER A 141 -8.09 -8.50 -18.62
C SER A 141 -8.19 -7.49 -17.47
N THR A 142 -7.21 -7.50 -16.57
CA THR A 142 -7.10 -6.56 -15.44
C THR A 142 -7.03 -5.11 -15.93
N GLU A 143 -6.24 -4.86 -16.97
CA GLU A 143 -5.98 -3.52 -17.49
C GLU A 143 -7.23 -2.85 -18.09
N LYS A 144 -8.15 -3.63 -18.67
CA LYS A 144 -9.43 -3.13 -19.19
C LYS A 144 -10.30 -2.51 -18.11
N TYR A 145 -10.15 -2.95 -16.87
CA TYR A 145 -10.92 -2.44 -15.74
C TYR A 145 -10.37 -1.13 -15.18
N LEU A 146 -9.08 -0.88 -15.38
CA LEU A 146 -8.43 0.36 -14.98
C LEU A 146 -8.92 1.51 -15.85
N TYR A 147 -9.34 2.59 -15.20
CA TYR A 147 -9.97 3.73 -15.85
C TYR A 147 -9.39 5.04 -15.33
N GLU A 148 -8.56 5.66 -16.16
CA GLU A 148 -7.86 6.91 -15.85
C GLU A 148 -8.81 8.05 -15.51
N LYS A 149 -9.88 8.27 -16.28
CA LYS A 149 -10.84 9.35 -16.00
C LYS A 149 -11.58 9.17 -14.68
N ALA A 150 -11.68 7.93 -14.19
CA ALA A 150 -12.24 7.62 -12.87
C ALA A 150 -11.18 7.53 -11.76
N LYS A 151 -9.93 7.93 -12.04
CA LYS A 151 -8.79 7.90 -11.10
C LYS A 151 -8.54 6.50 -10.52
N ARG A 152 -8.68 5.47 -11.37
CA ARG A 152 -8.46 4.04 -11.10
C ARG A 152 -7.33 3.52 -11.99
N LYS A 153 -6.09 3.97 -11.74
CA LYS A 153 -4.91 3.69 -12.60
C LYS A 153 -3.99 2.61 -12.04
N VAL A 154 -4.21 2.15 -10.81
CA VAL A 154 -3.31 1.22 -10.13
C VAL A 154 -4.04 -0.07 -9.74
N CYS A 155 -3.42 -1.20 -10.03
CA CYS A 155 -3.82 -2.53 -9.58
C CYS A 155 -2.63 -3.27 -8.98
N PHE A 156 -2.84 -3.92 -7.83
CA PHE A 156 -1.94 -4.94 -7.30
C PHE A 156 -2.53 -6.31 -7.63
N LEU A 157 -1.89 -7.03 -8.55
CA LEU A 157 -2.33 -8.36 -8.95
C LEU A 157 -1.56 -9.39 -8.14
N ILE A 158 -2.26 -10.02 -7.20
CA ILE A 158 -1.71 -10.97 -6.23
C ILE A 158 -2.01 -12.39 -6.72
N SER A 159 -0.97 -13.19 -6.89
CA SER A 159 -1.09 -14.58 -7.35
C SER A 159 -0.23 -15.51 -6.50
N ARG A 160 -0.45 -16.83 -6.58
CA ARG A 160 0.34 -17.76 -5.73
C ARG A 160 1.81 -17.82 -6.13
N THR A 161 2.05 -17.95 -7.44
CA THR A 161 3.38 -18.27 -8.00
C THR A 161 3.97 -17.13 -8.85
N GLY A 162 3.36 -15.95 -8.80
CA GLY A 162 3.85 -14.77 -9.51
C GLY A 162 3.51 -14.75 -11.00
N ALA A 163 4.24 -13.93 -11.73
CA ALA A 163 3.98 -13.62 -13.13
C ALA A 163 5.06 -14.18 -14.05
N SER A 164 4.64 -14.66 -15.22
CA SER A 164 5.55 -15.01 -16.32
C SER A 164 6.19 -13.77 -16.94
N ASP A 165 7.30 -13.94 -17.66
CA ASP A 165 8.00 -12.83 -18.34
C ASP A 165 7.08 -12.07 -19.30
N ASN A 166 6.21 -12.79 -20.03
CA ASN A 166 5.22 -12.18 -20.91
C ASN A 166 4.19 -11.35 -20.14
N ALA A 167 3.81 -11.77 -18.94
CA ALA A 167 2.93 -10.99 -18.07
C ALA A 167 3.64 -9.73 -17.56
N LEU A 168 4.91 -9.84 -17.13
CA LEU A 168 5.69 -8.68 -16.72
C LEU A 168 5.86 -7.67 -17.86
N ALA A 169 6.17 -8.14 -19.07
CA ALA A 169 6.22 -7.30 -20.27
C ALA A 169 4.88 -6.60 -20.56
N ALA A 170 3.75 -7.30 -20.36
CA ALA A 170 2.42 -6.71 -20.49
C ALA A 170 2.14 -5.64 -19.43
N CYS A 171 2.56 -5.85 -18.17
CA CYS A 171 2.45 -4.82 -17.12
C CYS A 171 3.25 -3.57 -17.47
N GLN A 172 4.48 -3.75 -17.95
CA GLN A 172 5.30 -2.63 -18.42
C GLN A 172 4.65 -1.91 -19.62
N GLY A 173 4.07 -2.66 -20.56
CA GLY A 173 3.30 -2.09 -21.68
C GLY A 173 2.14 -1.22 -21.21
N ALA A 174 1.32 -1.73 -20.29
CA ALA A 174 0.21 -0.97 -19.69
C ALA A 174 0.67 0.34 -19.03
N MET A 175 1.83 0.32 -18.36
CA MET A 175 2.40 1.53 -17.77
C MET A 175 2.91 2.51 -18.84
N ARG A 176 3.68 2.04 -19.83
CA ARG A 176 4.24 2.91 -20.88
C ARG A 176 3.18 3.56 -21.76
N GLU A 177 2.19 2.76 -22.17
CA GLU A 177 1.23 3.17 -23.19
C GLU A 177 0.03 3.93 -22.59
N HIS A 178 -0.32 3.60 -21.35
CA HIS A 178 -1.57 4.07 -20.73
C HIS A 178 -1.37 4.67 -19.33
N GLY A 179 -0.15 4.71 -18.80
CA GLY A 179 0.12 5.20 -17.45
C GLY A 179 -0.58 4.39 -16.37
N LYS A 180 -0.88 3.12 -16.64
CA LYS A 180 -1.58 2.21 -15.72
C LYS A 180 -0.57 1.29 -15.05
N LEU A 181 -0.44 1.41 -13.74
CA LEU A 181 0.44 0.56 -12.95
C LEU A 181 -0.28 -0.74 -12.59
N ILE A 182 0.23 -1.87 -13.07
CA ILE A 182 -0.17 -3.20 -12.62
C ILE A 182 1.06 -3.85 -12.00
N LEU A 183 1.11 -3.91 -10.66
CA LEU A 183 2.22 -4.54 -9.94
C LEU A 183 1.83 -5.96 -9.57
N CYS A 184 2.61 -6.95 -10.03
CA CYS A 184 2.42 -8.34 -9.67
C CYS A 184 3.10 -8.65 -8.34
N LEU A 185 2.37 -9.29 -7.43
CA LEU A 185 2.87 -9.78 -6.14
C LEU A 185 2.57 -11.28 -6.02
N ASP A 186 3.40 -11.98 -5.25
CA ASP A 186 3.24 -13.41 -4.98
C ASP A 186 3.16 -13.73 -3.49
N ASP A 187 2.93 -15.00 -3.15
CA ASP A 187 2.87 -15.48 -1.76
C ASP A 187 4.13 -15.08 -0.98
N LYS A 188 5.30 -15.11 -1.64
CA LYS A 188 6.57 -14.70 -1.04
C LYS A 188 6.57 -13.21 -0.72
N GLY A 189 6.16 -12.36 -1.66
CA GLY A 189 6.07 -10.92 -1.45
C GLY A 189 5.08 -10.54 -0.35
N LEU A 190 3.94 -11.23 -0.25
CA LEU A 190 3.01 -11.05 0.87
C LEU A 190 3.64 -11.46 2.20
N THR A 191 4.27 -12.64 2.24
CA THR A 191 4.93 -13.15 3.44
C THR A 191 6.03 -12.21 3.93
N GLU A 192 6.86 -11.69 3.00
CA GLU A 192 7.90 -10.69 3.30
C GLU A 192 7.31 -9.44 3.95
N MET A 193 6.23 -8.88 3.41
CA MET A 193 5.57 -7.70 3.97
C MET A 193 4.92 -7.99 5.34
N ILE A 194 4.34 -9.18 5.53
CA ILE A 194 3.81 -9.58 6.84
C ILE A 194 4.95 -9.68 7.86
N SER A 195 6.04 -10.36 7.53
CA SER A 195 7.20 -10.49 8.42
C SER A 195 7.86 -9.15 8.73
N CYS A 196 7.89 -8.22 7.78
CA CYS A 196 8.32 -6.83 7.98
C CYS A 196 7.46 -6.14 9.04
N LYS A 197 6.13 -6.17 8.90
CA LYS A 197 5.20 -5.58 9.88
C LYS A 197 5.31 -6.24 11.26
N VAL A 198 5.48 -7.57 11.31
CA VAL A 198 5.67 -8.33 12.56
C VAL A 198 6.96 -7.91 13.28
N SER A 199 8.02 -7.62 12.54
CA SER A 199 9.31 -7.18 13.10
C SER A 199 9.29 -5.72 13.58
N GLY A 200 8.21 -4.99 13.30
CA GLY A 200 8.03 -3.57 13.66
C GLY A 200 8.47 -2.60 12.57
N ASP A 201 8.86 -3.09 11.40
CA ASP A 201 9.22 -2.28 10.24
C ASP A 201 7.99 -1.93 9.40
N ASP A 202 8.12 -0.92 8.52
CA ASP A 202 7.01 -0.43 7.70
C ASP A 202 6.88 -1.21 6.37
N PRO A 203 5.82 -2.02 6.17
CA PRO A 203 5.62 -2.75 4.91
C PRO A 203 5.37 -1.82 3.72
N ASN A 204 5.03 -0.54 3.95
CA ASN A 204 4.87 0.44 2.87
C ASN A 204 6.19 0.68 2.11
N GLU A 205 7.32 0.66 2.81
CA GLU A 205 8.63 0.86 2.19
C GLU A 205 8.99 -0.31 1.28
N LEU A 206 8.74 -1.56 1.71
CA LEU A 206 8.93 -2.75 0.85
C LEU A 206 8.04 -2.74 -0.39
N LEU A 207 6.78 -2.31 -0.24
CA LEU A 207 5.90 -2.17 -1.39
C LEU A 207 6.40 -1.07 -2.33
N PHE A 208 6.92 0.03 -1.78
CA PHE A 208 7.46 1.14 -2.56
C PHE A 208 8.72 0.74 -3.32
N GLU A 209 9.64 0.00 -2.70
CA GLU A 209 10.82 -0.55 -3.38
C GLU A 209 10.44 -1.40 -4.58
N LYS A 210 9.38 -2.22 -4.47
CA LYS A 210 8.88 -3.03 -5.59
C LYS A 210 8.29 -2.15 -6.71
N VAL A 211 7.57 -1.08 -6.36
CA VAL A 211 7.06 -0.09 -7.33
C VAL A 211 8.20 0.66 -8.01
N ASP A 212 9.17 1.16 -7.23
CA ASP A 212 10.31 1.93 -7.73
C ASP A 212 11.16 1.08 -8.68
N LYS A 213 11.46 -0.16 -8.27
CA LYS A 213 12.14 -1.13 -9.13
C LYS A 213 11.39 -1.35 -10.44
N PHE A 214 10.08 -1.55 -10.40
CA PHE A 214 9.27 -1.72 -11.60
C PHE A 214 9.40 -0.51 -12.54
N LEU A 215 9.36 0.72 -12.00
CA LEU A 215 9.49 1.95 -12.79
C LEU A 215 10.90 2.14 -13.36
N MET A 216 11.94 1.81 -12.59
CA MET A 216 13.33 1.86 -13.05
C MET A 216 13.63 0.88 -14.18
N GLU A 217 12.98 -0.28 -14.17
CA GLU A 217 13.17 -1.35 -15.16
C GLU A 217 12.29 -1.19 -16.41
N LEU A 218 11.49 -0.12 -16.51
CA LEU A 218 10.68 0.13 -17.71
C LEU A 218 11.57 0.31 -18.94
N PRO A 219 11.37 -0.51 -20.00
CA PRO A 219 12.07 -0.30 -21.26
C PRO A 219 11.58 1.00 -21.91
N ARG A 220 12.43 1.59 -22.76
CA ARG A 220 12.09 2.79 -23.53
C ARG A 220 11.07 2.50 -24.62
#